data_AF-A0A2W0F8P8-F1
#
_entry.id   AF-A0A2W0F8P8-F1
#
_cell.length_a   1.000
_cell.length_b   1.000
_cell.length_c   1.000
_cell.angle_alpha   90.00
_cell.angle_beta   90.00
_cell.angle_gamma   90.00
#
_symmetry.space_group_name_H-M   'P 1'
#
loop_
_entity.id
_entity.type
_entity.pdbx_description
1 polymer ?
#
loop_
_entity_poly.entity_id
_entity_poly.type
_entity_poly.pdbx_seq_one_letter_code
_entity_poly.pdbx_strand_id
1 'polypeptide(L)'
;MIATQPLELRAPLSGVLLALDKVPDPVFASRMIGDGLCIDPTSQTLCAPLAGVISNIQDTGHAVSITDDNGVQVLMHIGLDTVSLAGKGFTRLVEEGQRVEAGQALIEFDADYVAL
;
A
#
# COMPACT_ATOMS: atom_id res chain seq x y z
N MET A 1 14.80 15.78 -25.52
CA MET A 1 13.75 16.05 -24.52
C MET A 1 13.29 14.70 -23.99
N ILE A 2 13.50 14.42 -22.71
CA ILE A 2 12.93 13.20 -22.10
C ILE A 2 11.48 13.54 -21.82
N ALA A 3 10.55 12.91 -22.52
CA ALA A 3 9.14 13.03 -22.20
C ALA A 3 8.94 12.36 -20.83
N THR A 4 8.66 13.15 -19.80
CA THR A 4 8.17 12.63 -18.52
C THR A 4 6.78 12.08 -18.77
N GLN A 5 6.66 10.75 -18.80
CA GLN A 5 5.35 10.11 -18.80
C GLN A 5 4.75 10.24 -17.40
N PRO A 6 3.49 10.67 -17.27
CA PRO A 6 2.83 10.75 -15.98
C PRO A 6 2.64 9.32 -15.42
N LEU A 7 3.00 9.12 -14.16
CA LEU A 7 2.68 7.90 -13.43
C LEU A 7 1.21 7.95 -13.02
N GLU A 8 0.40 7.01 -13.52
CA GLU A 8 -0.99 6.85 -13.11
C GLU A 8 -1.08 5.77 -12.03
N LEU A 9 -1.65 6.14 -10.87
CA LEU A 9 -1.93 5.22 -9.78
C LEU A 9 -3.45 5.11 -9.60
N ARG A 10 -3.97 3.90 -9.66
CA ARG A 10 -5.36 3.61 -9.27
C ARG A 10 -5.48 3.63 -7.75
N ALA A 11 -6.67 3.97 -7.25
CA ALA A 11 -6.93 3.87 -5.83
C ALA A 11 -6.79 2.41 -5.37
N PRO A 12 -5.86 2.10 -4.44
CA PRO A 12 -5.66 0.73 -3.98
C PRO A 12 -6.75 0.28 -3.00
N LEU A 13 -7.54 1.22 -2.47
CA LEU A 13 -8.67 1.00 -1.56
C LEU A 13 -9.79 1.99 -1.91
N SER A 14 -11.04 1.61 -1.62
CA SER A 14 -12.14 2.56 -1.53
C SER A 14 -12.05 3.31 -0.21
N GLY A 15 -12.23 4.63 -0.18
CA GLY A 15 -12.11 5.40 1.06
C GLY A 15 -12.02 6.91 0.88
N VAL A 16 -11.78 7.60 1.99
CA VAL A 16 -11.56 9.06 2.00
C VAL A 16 -10.08 9.35 1.87
N LEU A 17 -9.74 10.21 0.92
CA LEU A 17 -8.36 10.62 0.68
C LEU A 17 -7.96 11.73 1.67
N LEU A 18 -6.83 11.53 2.33
CA LEU A 18 -6.25 12.44 3.30
C LEU A 18 -4.84 12.82 2.87
N ALA A 19 -4.45 14.06 3.14
CA ALA A 19 -3.07 14.50 2.94
C ALA A 19 -2.14 13.74 3.90
N LEU A 20 -0.94 13.39 3.42
CA LEU A 20 0.00 12.60 4.21
C LEU A 20 0.43 13.32 5.51
N ASP A 21 0.42 14.65 5.52
CA ASP A 21 0.71 15.48 6.70
C ASP A 21 -0.36 15.41 7.82
N LYS A 22 -1.51 14.78 7.55
CA LYS A 22 -2.56 14.50 8.54
C LYS A 22 -2.38 13.15 9.23
N VAL A 23 -1.46 12.31 8.77
CA VAL A 23 -1.17 11.02 9.41
C VAL A 23 -0.48 11.27 10.76
N PRO A 24 -0.95 10.67 11.87
CA PRO A 24 -0.36 10.87 13.20
C PRO A 24 0.94 10.06 13.40
N ASP A 25 1.81 10.00 12.39
CA ASP A 25 3.11 9.35 12.42
C ASP A 25 4.13 10.24 11.69
N PRO A 26 5.17 10.76 12.39
CA PRO A 26 6.19 11.61 11.78
C PRO A 26 6.92 10.97 10.59
N VAL A 27 7.08 9.64 10.56
CA VAL A 27 7.79 8.94 9.48
C VAL A 27 7.05 9.13 8.15
N PHE A 28 5.72 9.06 8.18
CA PHE A 28 4.87 9.31 7.02
C PHE A 28 4.62 10.82 6.83
N ALA A 29 4.21 11.54 7.87
CA ALA A 29 3.80 12.95 7.78
C ALA A 29 4.92 13.88 7.30
N SER A 30 6.18 13.54 7.61
CA SER A 30 7.36 14.31 7.15
C SER A 30 7.85 13.92 5.75
N ARG A 31 7.22 12.93 5.09
CA ARG A 31 7.65 12.36 3.80
C ARG A 31 9.05 11.73 3.85
N MET A 32 9.46 11.20 5.02
CA MET A 32 10.79 10.61 5.20
C MET A 32 10.98 9.35 4.34
N ILE A 33 9.92 8.55 4.16
CA ILE A 33 9.93 7.33 3.34
C ILE A 33 9.63 7.63 1.85
N GLY A 34 8.97 8.75 1.56
CA GLY A 34 8.55 9.14 0.22
C GLY A 34 7.36 10.10 0.24
N ASP A 35 7.02 10.65 -0.93
CA ASP A 35 5.79 11.43 -1.09
C ASP A 35 4.59 10.52 -1.34
N GLY A 36 3.38 11.02 -1.09
CA GLY A 36 2.17 10.25 -1.26
C GLY A 36 0.96 10.83 -0.54
N LEU A 37 0.05 9.94 -0.17
CA LEU A 37 -1.24 10.25 0.43
C LEU A 37 -1.67 9.14 1.39
N CYS A 38 -2.67 9.44 2.22
CA CYS A 38 -3.32 8.48 3.10
C CYS A 38 -4.75 8.23 2.61
N ILE A 39 -5.26 7.02 2.83
CA ILE A 39 -6.66 6.65 2.57
C ILE A 39 -7.24 6.12 3.87
N ASP A 40 -8.36 6.69 4.31
CA ASP A 40 -9.22 6.13 5.35
C ASP A 40 -10.18 5.12 4.70
N PRO A 41 -9.94 3.80 4.87
CA PRO A 41 -10.54 2.77 4.03
C PRO A 41 -11.99 2.47 4.39
N THR A 42 -12.79 2.18 3.37
CA THR A 42 -14.16 1.65 3.46
C THR A 42 -14.27 0.25 2.83
N SER A 43 -13.20 -0.23 2.19
CA SER A 43 -13.05 -1.59 1.67
C SER A 43 -11.97 -2.34 2.44
N GLN A 44 -12.09 -3.66 2.48
CA GLN A 44 -11.21 -4.56 3.25
C GLN A 44 -10.22 -5.36 2.37
N THR A 45 -10.12 -5.01 1.08
CA THR A 45 -9.19 -5.64 0.14
C THR A 45 -8.30 -4.57 -0.47
N LEU A 46 -7.01 -4.63 -0.16
CA LEU A 46 -5.98 -3.82 -0.80
C LEU A 46 -5.68 -4.38 -2.19
N CYS A 47 -5.85 -3.55 -3.22
CA CYS A 47 -5.59 -3.88 -4.60
C CYS A 47 -4.36 -3.14 -5.15
N ALA A 48 -3.74 -3.70 -6.18
CA ALA A 48 -2.59 -3.11 -6.85
C ALA A 48 -2.95 -1.76 -7.52
N PRO A 49 -2.27 -0.65 -7.17
CA PRO A 49 -2.52 0.65 -7.80
C PRO A 49 -1.94 0.74 -9.22
N LEU A 50 -0.99 -0.13 -9.56
CA LEU A 50 -0.33 -0.21 -10.86
C LEU A 50 0.10 -1.65 -11.16
N ALA A 51 0.42 -1.93 -12.42
CA ALA A 51 1.05 -3.19 -12.81
C ALA A 51 2.54 -3.16 -12.46
N GLY A 52 3.10 -4.30 -12.07
CA GLY A 52 4.50 -4.41 -11.69
C GLY A 52 4.83 -5.73 -11.03
N VAL A 53 5.98 -5.79 -10.36
CA VAL A 53 6.42 -6.94 -9.57
C VAL A 53 6.31 -6.62 -8.09
N ILE A 54 5.79 -7.55 -7.30
CA ILE A 54 5.82 -7.44 -5.84
C ILE A 54 7.28 -7.48 -5.38
N SER A 55 7.83 -6.32 -5.01
CA SER A 55 9.24 -6.19 -4.65
C SER A 55 9.51 -6.48 -3.18
N ASN A 56 8.48 -6.41 -2.34
CA ASN A 56 8.57 -6.74 -0.93
C ASN A 56 7.17 -6.99 -0.36
N ILE A 57 7.04 -7.98 0.52
CA ILE A 57 5.86 -8.15 1.39
C ILE A 57 6.37 -8.31 2.82
N GLN A 58 5.82 -7.55 3.76
CA GLN A 58 6.20 -7.66 5.16
C GLN A 58 5.78 -9.01 5.76
N ASP A 59 6.57 -9.54 6.71
CA ASP A 59 6.34 -10.84 7.35
C ASP A 59 5.03 -10.92 8.17
N THR A 60 4.45 -9.79 8.52
CA THR A 60 3.14 -9.73 9.17
C THR A 60 2.01 -9.36 8.19
N GLY A 61 2.29 -9.25 6.89
CA GLY A 61 1.27 -9.04 5.85
C GLY A 61 0.57 -7.69 5.87
N HIS A 62 1.03 -6.73 6.67
CA HIS A 62 0.43 -5.40 6.81
C HIS A 62 0.89 -4.39 5.75
N ALA A 63 1.96 -4.70 5.01
CA ALA A 63 2.47 -3.81 3.97
C ALA A 63 3.06 -4.60 2.79
N VAL A 64 2.97 -3.99 1.61
CA VAL A 64 3.42 -4.55 0.33
C VAL A 64 3.95 -3.43 -0.56
N SER A 65 5.01 -3.72 -1.30
CA SER A 65 5.58 -2.82 -2.29
C SER A 65 5.50 -3.41 -3.70
N ILE A 66 5.14 -2.58 -4.67
CA ILE A 66 5.16 -2.91 -6.11
C ILE A 66 6.21 -2.04 -6.78
N THR A 67 7.08 -2.64 -7.58
CA THR A 67 7.98 -1.90 -8.48
C THR A 67 7.52 -2.09 -9.92
N ASP A 68 7.30 -0.99 -10.64
CA ASP A 68 6.94 -1.00 -12.06
C ASP A 68 8.15 -1.24 -12.97
N ASP A 69 7.90 -1.39 -14.27
CA ASP A 69 8.96 -1.63 -15.26
C ASP A 69 9.89 -0.43 -15.49
N ASN A 70 9.50 0.76 -15.02
CA ASN A 70 10.32 1.97 -15.05
C ASN A 70 11.14 2.16 -13.76
N GLY A 71 11.00 1.25 -12.78
CA GLY A 71 11.71 1.28 -11.52
C GLY A 71 11.06 2.14 -10.43
N VAL A 72 9.85 2.65 -10.64
CA VAL A 72 9.09 3.34 -9.61
C VAL A 72 8.55 2.33 -8.62
N GLN A 73 8.85 2.53 -7.34
CA GLN A 73 8.34 1.70 -6.25
C GLN A 73 7.19 2.41 -5.53
N VAL A 74 6.09 1.69 -5.33
CA VAL A 74 4.93 2.14 -4.56
C VAL A 74 4.78 1.24 -3.34
N LEU A 75 4.96 1.83 -2.16
CA LEU A 75 4.72 1.18 -0.87
C LEU A 75 3.27 1.43 -0.43
N MET A 76 2.57 0.36 -0.03
CA MET A 76 1.26 0.43 0.60
C MET A 76 1.37 -0.17 2.00
N HIS A 77 1.10 0.64 3.02
CA HIS A 77 1.14 0.24 4.43
C HIS A 77 -0.26 0.38 5.03
N ILE A 78 -0.80 -0.69 5.62
CA ILE A 78 -2.16 -0.71 6.17
C ILE A 78 -2.09 -0.37 7.67
N GLY A 79 -2.73 0.72 8.07
CA GLY A 79 -2.76 1.22 9.46
C GLY A 79 -1.43 1.79 9.93
N LEU A 80 -1.32 2.05 11.24
CA LEU A 80 -0.09 2.46 11.94
C LEU A 80 0.25 1.42 13.00
N ASP A 81 1.54 1.16 13.23
CA ASP A 81 2.04 0.16 14.20
C ASP A 81 1.45 -1.26 14.04
N THR A 82 0.85 -1.57 12.89
CA THR A 82 0.15 -2.85 12.61
C THR A 82 1.09 -4.05 12.53
N VAL A 83 2.39 -3.82 12.42
CA VAL A 83 3.42 -4.85 12.63
C VAL A 83 3.26 -5.55 13.99
N SER A 84 2.82 -4.83 15.02
CA SER A 84 2.61 -5.36 16.38
C SER A 84 1.49 -6.40 16.47
N LEU A 85 0.59 -6.44 15.47
CA LEU A 85 -0.50 -7.43 15.38
C LEU A 85 0.01 -8.83 14.98
N ALA A 86 1.29 -8.97 14.65
CA ALA A 86 1.95 -10.25 14.35
C ALA A 86 1.21 -11.07 13.27
N GLY A 87 0.66 -10.39 12.26
CA GLY A 87 -0.07 -11.00 11.15
C GLY A 87 -1.55 -11.27 11.40
N LYS A 88 -2.06 -11.00 12.60
CA LYS A 88 -3.49 -11.14 12.88
C LYS A 88 -4.26 -10.02 12.19
N GLY A 89 -5.36 -10.40 11.55
CA GLY A 89 -6.19 -9.47 10.77
C GLY A 89 -5.69 -9.22 9.36
N PHE A 90 -4.66 -9.93 8.87
CA PHE A 90 -4.15 -9.80 7.50
C PHE A 90 -4.08 -11.17 6.80
N THR A 91 -4.50 -11.22 5.54
CA THR A 91 -4.36 -12.38 4.66
C THR A 91 -3.67 -11.94 3.37
N ARG A 92 -2.49 -12.51 3.10
CA ARG A 92 -1.76 -12.25 1.86
C ARG A 92 -2.35 -13.06 0.72
N LEU A 93 -2.56 -12.42 -0.42
CA LEU A 93 -3.06 -13.06 -1.64
C LEU A 93 -1.99 -13.18 -2.74
N VAL A 94 -0.80 -12.63 -2.49
CA VAL A 94 0.34 -12.61 -3.41
C VAL A 94 1.64 -12.95 -2.69
N GLU A 95 2.66 -13.28 -3.48
CA GLU A 95 4.01 -13.61 -3.01
C GLU A 95 5.05 -12.63 -3.56
N GLU A 96 6.20 -12.51 -2.88
CA GLU A 96 7.32 -11.71 -3.37
C GLU A 96 7.85 -12.25 -4.70
N GLY A 97 8.19 -11.35 -5.64
CA GLY A 97 8.58 -11.71 -6.99
C GLY A 97 7.42 -12.01 -7.94
N GLN A 98 6.18 -12.08 -7.44
CA GLN A 98 5.00 -12.25 -8.28
C GLN A 98 4.75 -11.00 -9.13
N ARG A 99 4.38 -11.20 -10.40
CA ARG A 99 3.91 -10.11 -11.28
C ARG A 99 2.41 -9.91 -11.12
N VAL A 100 1.96 -8.66 -11.03
CA VAL A 100 0.55 -8.30 -10.81
C VAL A 100 0.09 -7.23 -11.79
N GLU A 101 -1.22 -7.22 -12.05
CA GLU A 101 -1.90 -6.19 -12.84
C GLU A 101 -2.59 -5.16 -11.95
N ALA A 102 -2.79 -3.94 -12.45
CA ALA A 102 -3.52 -2.90 -11.72
C ALA A 102 -4.95 -3.36 -11.39
N GLY A 103 -5.34 -3.24 -10.12
CA GLY A 103 -6.62 -3.70 -9.59
C GLY A 103 -6.62 -5.14 -9.06
N GLN A 104 -5.53 -5.90 -9.23
CA GLN A 104 -5.41 -7.23 -8.65
C GLN A 104 -5.37 -7.16 -7.12
N ALA A 105 -6.10 -8.05 -6.44
CA ALA A 105 -6.09 -8.13 -4.98
C ALA A 105 -4.72 -8.58 -4.44
N LEU A 106 -4.24 -7.91 -3.40
CA LEU A 106 -2.92 -8.13 -2.80
C LEU A 106 -3.02 -8.64 -1.37
N ILE A 107 -3.80 -7.95 -0.55
CA ILE A 107 -3.96 -8.25 0.88
C ILE A 107 -5.44 -8.04 1.22
N GLU A 108 -6.03 -9.01 1.90
CA GLU A 108 -7.29 -8.81 2.63
C GLU A 108 -6.97 -8.50 4.09
N PHE A 109 -7.72 -7.61 4.70
CA PHE A 109 -7.56 -7.27 6.10
C PHE A 109 -8.89 -7.07 6.80
N ASP A 110 -8.92 -7.39 8.10
CA ASP A 110 -10.07 -7.15 8.97
C ASP A 110 -9.95 -5.73 9.53
N ALA A 111 -10.72 -4.80 8.96
CA ALA A 111 -10.65 -3.39 9.32
C ALA A 111 -11.10 -3.14 10.78
N ASP A 112 -12.09 -3.89 11.25
CA ASP A 112 -12.59 -3.78 12.62
C ASP A 112 -11.52 -4.25 13.61
N TYR A 113 -10.83 -5.36 13.31
CA TYR A 113 -9.73 -5.87 14.14
C TYR A 113 -8.51 -4.92 14.14
N VAL A 114 -8.16 -4.36 12.99
CA VAL A 114 -6.99 -3.47 12.84
C VAL A 114 -7.22 -2.11 13.48
N ALA A 115 -8.48 -1.66 13.62
CA ALA A 115 -8.82 -0.36 14.21
C ALA A 115 -8.97 -0.37 15.75
N LEU A 116 -8.81 -1.53 16.41
CA LEU A 116 -8.86 -1.68 17.88
C LEU A 116 -7.64 -1.07 18.58
#